data_AF-A0AB32TJG6-F1
#
_entry.id   AF-A0AB32TJG6-F1
#
_cell.length_a   1.000
_cell.length_b   1.000
_cell.length_c   1.000
_cell.angle_alpha   90.00
_cell.angle_beta   90.00
_cell.angle_gamma   90.00
#
_symmetry.space_group_name_H-M   'P 1'
#
loop_
_entity.id
_entity.type
_entity.pdbx_description
1 polymer ?
#
loop_
_entity_poly.entity_id
_entity_poly.type
_entity_poly.pdbx_seq_one_letter_code
_entity_poly.pdbx_strand_id
1 'polypeptide(L)'
;MAFIKEESEDVNIEETFRVKQEDLQEQTDLIEENEGSKEEEHHVKIEEKTHLQTDGISCSSHLNHHTRTHTGEKPFTCTECGKSFSRSSSINLHMRIHTGEKPFTCTQCGRSFSLSSNLIKHMRIHTGEKPFTCTQCGKSFSQLSHLNLHMMNHTGEKPFTCTQCGKSFSLSSNLIKHMRIHTGEKPFTCTCGKSFSQLSHLNKHTRIHTREKPFTCT
;
A
#
# COMPACT_ATOMS: atom_id res chain seq x y z
N MET A 1 -41.59 -4.92 -43.46
CA MET A 1 -41.14 -3.82 -42.57
C MET A 1 -41.80 -4.01 -41.22
N ALA A 2 -41.05 -4.47 -40.22
CA ALA A 2 -41.37 -4.35 -38.79
C ALA A 2 -40.03 -4.43 -38.05
N PHE A 3 -39.61 -3.30 -37.52
CA PHE A 3 -38.39 -3.12 -36.74
C PHE A 3 -38.65 -3.49 -35.28
N ILE A 4 -37.63 -4.11 -34.67
CA ILE A 4 -37.55 -4.63 -33.31
C ILE A 4 -37.49 -3.46 -32.31
N LYS A 5 -38.06 -3.63 -31.11
CA LYS A 5 -37.60 -2.96 -29.89
C LYS A 5 -37.35 -4.02 -28.83
N GLU A 6 -36.09 -4.41 -28.69
CA GLU A 6 -35.56 -5.00 -27.46
C GLU A 6 -35.12 -3.83 -26.59
N GLU A 7 -35.70 -3.72 -25.40
CA GLU A 7 -35.25 -2.81 -24.35
C GLU A 7 -34.07 -3.48 -23.64
N SER A 8 -32.87 -2.94 -23.83
CA SER A 8 -31.69 -3.30 -23.04
C SER A 8 -31.64 -2.46 -21.76
N GLU A 9 -31.58 -3.14 -20.62
CA GLU A 9 -31.31 -2.56 -19.30
C GLU A 9 -29.86 -2.02 -19.27
N ASP A 10 -29.69 -0.73 -19.55
CA ASP A 10 -28.44 0.00 -19.31
C ASP A 10 -28.25 0.24 -17.80
N VAL A 11 -27.78 -0.79 -17.08
CA VAL A 11 -27.32 -0.66 -15.70
C VAL A 11 -26.01 0.15 -15.69
N ASN A 12 -26.04 1.25 -14.95
CA ASN A 12 -25.00 2.25 -14.76
C ASN A 12 -23.61 1.65 -14.40
N ILE A 13 -22.80 1.33 -15.41
CA ILE A 13 -21.44 0.78 -15.27
C ILE A 13 -20.50 1.78 -14.57
N GLU A 14 -20.77 3.08 -14.67
CA GLU A 14 -19.95 4.14 -14.07
C GLU A 14 -20.07 4.17 -12.53
N GLU A 15 -21.27 3.89 -12.02
CA GLU A 15 -21.56 3.87 -10.58
C GLU A 15 -20.99 2.59 -9.92
N THR A 16 -21.05 1.45 -10.62
CA THR A 16 -20.39 0.21 -10.14
C THR A 16 -18.86 0.32 -10.13
N PHE A 17 -18.25 1.22 -10.94
CA PHE A 17 -16.81 1.46 -10.94
C PHE A 17 -16.37 2.40 -9.80
N ARG A 18 -17.19 3.42 -9.48
CA ARG A 18 -16.92 4.32 -8.34
C ARG A 18 -17.05 3.63 -6.99
N VAL A 19 -18.13 2.87 -6.77
CA VAL A 19 -18.33 2.13 -5.51
C VAL A 19 -17.22 1.09 -5.28
N LYS A 20 -16.70 0.45 -6.35
CA LYS A 20 -15.56 -0.48 -6.25
C LYS A 20 -14.20 0.20 -6.10
N GLN A 21 -14.03 1.44 -6.56
CA GLN A 21 -12.81 2.22 -6.34
C GLN A 21 -12.71 2.71 -4.90
N GLU A 22 -13.84 3.08 -4.28
CA GLU A 22 -13.88 3.49 -2.88
C GLU A 22 -13.56 2.30 -1.95
N ASP A 23 -14.12 1.11 -2.21
CA ASP A 23 -13.80 -0.12 -1.46
C ASP A 23 -12.33 -0.59 -1.63
N LEU A 24 -11.68 -0.34 -2.77
CA LEU A 24 -10.26 -0.68 -2.98
C LEU A 24 -9.31 0.37 -2.40
N GLN A 25 -9.70 1.64 -2.36
CA GLN A 25 -8.92 2.73 -1.77
C GLN A 25 -8.90 2.61 -0.24
N GLU A 26 -9.99 2.16 0.38
CA GLU A 26 -10.06 1.85 1.82
C GLU A 26 -9.20 0.63 2.21
N GLN A 27 -8.95 -0.31 1.30
CA GLN A 27 -8.02 -1.44 1.55
C GLN A 27 -6.54 -1.07 1.37
N THR A 28 -6.20 0.03 0.71
CA THR A 28 -4.80 0.47 0.52
C THR A 28 -4.32 1.50 1.55
N ASP A 29 -5.23 2.20 2.24
CA ASP A 29 -4.88 3.17 3.28
C ASP A 29 -4.89 2.58 4.70
N LEU A 30 -5.17 1.28 4.87
CA LEU A 30 -5.16 0.56 6.16
C LEU A 30 -3.98 -0.42 6.33
N ILE A 31 -3.04 -0.47 5.39
CA ILE A 31 -1.87 -1.39 5.43
C ILE A 31 -0.60 -0.70 5.97
N GLU A 32 -0.61 0.62 6.20
CA GLU A 32 0.54 1.34 6.81
C GLU A 32 0.43 1.56 8.33
N GLU A 33 -0.64 1.08 9.00
CA GLU A 33 -0.82 1.25 10.46
C GLU A 33 -0.64 -0.04 11.30
N ASN A 34 -0.18 -1.16 10.73
CA ASN A 34 -0.05 -2.43 11.48
C ASN A 34 1.28 -3.20 11.35
N GLU A 35 2.36 -2.55 10.88
CA GLU A 35 3.74 -3.10 10.97
C GLU A 35 4.58 -2.41 12.06
N GLY A 36 3.97 -2.17 13.22
CA GLY A 36 4.62 -1.58 14.39
C GLY A 36 4.37 -2.40 15.65
N SER A 37 4.85 -3.65 15.71
CA SER A 37 4.94 -4.42 16.99
C SER A 37 5.63 -5.79 16.91
N LYS A 38 6.38 -6.17 15.86
CA LYS A 38 7.09 -7.47 15.80
C LYS A 38 8.47 -7.44 15.13
N GLU A 39 9.26 -6.40 15.36
CA GLU A 39 10.69 -6.38 14.97
C GLU A 39 11.59 -6.20 16.21
N GLU A 40 11.51 -7.15 17.17
CA GLU A 40 12.52 -7.38 18.22
C GLU A 40 12.54 -8.89 18.52
N GLU A 41 13.38 -9.66 17.83
CA GLU A 41 13.89 -10.94 18.34
C GLU A 41 15.34 -11.10 17.87
N HIS A 42 16.21 -10.27 18.43
CA HIS A 42 17.65 -10.52 18.42
C HIS A 42 17.96 -11.48 19.56
N HIS A 43 17.89 -12.79 19.26
CA HIS A 43 18.57 -13.90 19.91
C HIS A 43 19.14 -13.64 21.33
N VAL A 44 18.30 -13.79 22.36
CA VAL A 44 18.73 -14.02 23.74
C VAL A 44 18.31 -15.44 24.12
N LYS A 45 19.28 -16.25 24.55
CA LYS A 45 19.09 -17.63 24.99
C LYS A 45 18.06 -17.67 26.12
N ILE A 46 16.91 -18.29 25.89
CA ILE A 46 15.94 -18.62 26.94
C ILE A 46 16.24 -20.06 27.38
N GLU A 47 16.86 -20.19 28.55
CA GLU A 47 16.78 -21.41 29.34
C GLU A 47 15.53 -21.32 30.21
N GLU A 48 14.73 -22.39 30.20
CA GLU A 48 13.53 -22.60 31.00
C GLU A 48 13.71 -22.19 32.46
N LYS A 49 12.78 -21.37 32.97
CA LYS A 49 12.29 -21.48 34.35
C LYS A 49 10.85 -20.97 34.45
N THR A 50 10.02 -21.92 34.81
CA THR A 50 8.62 -21.87 35.22
C THR A 50 8.32 -20.79 36.27
N HIS A 51 7.21 -20.06 36.08
CA HIS A 51 6.15 -19.91 37.10
C HIS A 51 4.93 -19.16 36.54
N LEU A 52 3.78 -19.82 36.56
CA LEU A 52 2.46 -19.21 36.45
C LEU A 52 2.25 -18.23 37.62
N GLN A 53 1.73 -17.02 37.32
CA GLN A 53 0.79 -16.18 38.10
C GLN A 53 1.02 -14.68 37.80
N THR A 54 0.14 -14.05 37.02
CA THR A 54 -0.15 -12.60 37.16
C THR A 54 -1.65 -12.37 37.00
N ASP A 55 -2.36 -12.38 38.13
CA ASP A 55 -3.70 -11.84 38.25
C ASP A 55 -3.66 -10.31 38.06
N GLY A 56 -4.57 -9.78 37.23
CA GLY A 56 -5.42 -8.68 37.69
C GLY A 56 -4.89 -7.24 37.76
N ILE A 57 -3.95 -6.79 36.91
CA ILE A 57 -3.72 -5.35 36.69
C ILE A 57 -3.67 -5.03 35.19
N SER A 58 -4.84 -5.08 34.54
CA SER A 58 -5.03 -4.47 33.23
C SER A 58 -5.22 -2.96 33.42
N CYS A 59 -4.25 -2.18 32.96
CA CYS A 59 -4.33 -0.73 32.98
C CYS A 59 -5.57 -0.28 32.21
N SER A 60 -6.52 0.37 32.90
CA SER A 60 -7.84 0.80 32.36
C SER A 60 -7.73 1.51 31.02
N SER A 61 -6.70 2.34 30.81
CA SER A 61 -6.46 3.02 29.54
C SER A 61 -6.18 2.06 28.39
N HIS A 62 -5.39 1.00 28.60
CA HIS A 62 -5.10 0.02 27.55
C HIS A 62 -6.35 -0.78 27.18
N LEU A 63 -7.13 -1.21 28.18
CA LEU A 63 -8.42 -1.87 27.92
C LEU A 63 -9.38 -0.92 27.18
N ASN A 64 -9.50 0.33 27.60
CA ASN A 64 -10.35 1.33 26.94
C ASN A 64 -9.89 1.60 25.49
N HIS A 65 -8.59 1.63 25.22
CA HIS A 65 -8.09 1.76 23.84
C HIS A 65 -8.37 0.50 23.01
N HIS A 66 -8.27 -0.67 23.62
CA HIS A 66 -8.62 -1.93 22.97
C HIS A 66 -10.13 -2.04 22.70
N THR A 67 -11.01 -1.64 23.62
CA THR A 67 -12.47 -1.69 23.40
C THR A 67 -12.91 -0.79 22.24
N ARG A 68 -12.18 0.29 21.96
CA ARG A 68 -12.42 1.13 20.77
C ARG A 68 -12.19 0.39 19.45
N THR A 69 -11.36 -0.65 19.42
CA THR A 69 -11.17 -1.46 18.20
C THR A 69 -12.38 -2.34 17.90
N HIS A 70 -13.15 -2.73 18.93
CA HIS A 70 -14.40 -3.49 18.76
C HIS A 70 -15.59 -2.60 18.43
N THR A 71 -15.67 -1.43 19.06
CA THR A 71 -16.81 -0.51 18.89
C THR A 71 -16.68 0.39 17.67
N GLY A 72 -15.47 0.55 17.11
CA GLY A 72 -15.19 1.49 16.04
C GLY A 72 -15.15 2.96 16.49
N GLU A 73 -15.22 3.23 17.80
CA GLU A 73 -15.20 4.59 18.34
C GLU A 73 -13.89 5.31 18.00
N LYS A 74 -14.00 6.49 17.36
CA LYS A 74 -12.87 7.31 16.91
C LYS A 74 -13.01 8.77 17.38
N PRO A 75 -12.75 9.07 18.66
CA PRO A 75 -13.04 10.39 19.23
C PRO A 75 -12.21 11.55 18.68
N PHE A 76 -11.10 11.27 18.02
CA PHE A 76 -10.15 12.29 17.59
C PHE A 76 -10.27 12.56 16.10
N THR A 77 -10.88 13.68 15.71
CA THR A 77 -11.13 14.02 14.31
C THR A 77 -10.13 15.07 13.81
N CYS A 78 -9.53 14.83 12.64
CA CYS A 78 -8.70 15.82 11.95
C CYS A 78 -9.58 16.94 11.41
N THR A 79 -9.27 18.19 11.76
CA THR A 79 -10.02 19.37 11.31
C THR A 79 -9.76 19.73 9.84
N GLU A 80 -8.68 19.23 9.25
CA GLU A 80 -8.33 19.56 7.85
C GLU A 80 -8.92 18.57 6.83
N CYS A 81 -9.03 17.28 7.17
CA CYS A 81 -9.55 16.25 6.25
C CYS A 81 -10.74 15.44 6.78
N GLY A 82 -11.17 15.67 8.03
CA GLY A 82 -12.28 14.94 8.65
C GLY A 82 -11.97 13.50 9.07
N LYS A 83 -10.77 12.97 8.81
CA LYS A 83 -10.38 11.61 9.22
C LYS A 83 -10.37 11.49 10.75
N SER A 84 -10.97 10.42 11.26
CA SER A 84 -11.13 10.18 12.71
C SER A 84 -10.26 9.01 13.20
N PHE A 85 -9.71 9.15 14.41
CA PHE A 85 -8.76 8.23 15.03
C PHE A 85 -9.23 7.82 16.44
N SER A 86 -8.89 6.60 16.86
CA SER A 86 -9.26 6.06 18.19
C SER A 86 -8.31 6.49 19.32
N ARG A 87 -7.11 6.97 18.95
CA ARG A 87 -6.03 7.39 19.86
C ARG A 87 -5.52 8.79 19.53
N SER A 88 -5.21 9.56 20.57
CA SER A 88 -4.64 10.91 20.44
C SER A 88 -3.25 10.90 19.77
N SER A 89 -2.44 9.88 20.05
CA SER A 89 -1.14 9.69 19.40
C SER A 89 -1.25 9.52 17.88
N SER A 90 -2.30 8.83 17.42
CA SER A 90 -2.51 8.57 15.99
C SER A 90 -2.93 9.83 15.24
N ILE A 91 -3.84 10.64 15.79
CA ILE A 91 -4.19 11.93 15.16
C ILE A 91 -2.98 12.89 15.13
N ASN A 92 -2.19 12.96 16.21
CA ASN A 92 -1.01 13.84 16.27
C ASN A 92 0.02 13.43 15.20
N LEU A 93 0.21 12.13 14.99
CA LEU A 93 1.04 11.63 13.90
C LEU A 93 0.44 11.97 12.53
N HIS A 94 -0.86 11.76 12.36
CA HIS A 94 -1.57 12.08 11.12
C HIS A 94 -1.45 13.56 10.74
N MET A 95 -1.48 14.48 11.71
CA MET A 95 -1.32 15.91 11.44
C MET A 95 0.01 16.25 10.74
N ARG A 96 1.04 15.40 10.83
CA ARG A 96 2.30 15.58 10.09
C ARG A 96 2.13 15.53 8.57
N ILE A 97 1.07 14.88 8.08
CA ILE A 97 0.73 14.88 6.64
C ILE A 97 0.34 16.29 6.19
N HIS A 98 -0.38 17.01 7.04
CA HIS A 98 -0.86 18.38 6.80
C HIS A 98 0.24 19.42 6.98
N THR A 99 1.01 19.32 8.06
CA THR A 99 2.10 20.26 8.35
C THR A 99 3.35 20.02 7.50
N GLY A 100 3.50 18.84 6.91
CA GLY A 100 4.72 18.42 6.21
C GLY A 100 5.89 18.10 7.14
N GLU A 101 5.67 18.03 8.46
CA GLU A 101 6.71 17.77 9.45
C GLU A 101 7.39 16.40 9.23
N LYS A 102 8.72 16.42 9.11
CA LYS A 102 9.55 15.23 8.89
C LYS A 102 10.77 15.24 9.81
N PRO A 103 10.61 14.88 11.10
CA PRO A 103 11.67 15.03 12.10
C PRO A 103 12.89 14.11 11.90
N PHE A 104 12.72 13.01 11.14
CA PHE A 104 13.71 11.96 11.04
C PHE A 104 14.47 12.06 9.72
N THR A 105 15.71 12.55 9.76
CA THR A 105 16.53 12.77 8.56
C THR A 105 17.61 11.70 8.39
N CYS A 106 17.70 11.15 7.19
CA CYS A 106 18.80 10.27 6.79
C CYS A 106 20.11 11.06 6.72
N THR A 107 21.10 10.65 7.50
CA THR A 107 22.42 11.31 7.52
C THR A 107 23.25 11.03 6.26
N GLN A 108 22.92 10.00 5.47
CA GLN A 108 23.65 9.65 4.25
C GLN A 108 23.14 10.38 3.00
N CYS A 109 21.83 10.60 2.86
CA CYS A 109 21.24 11.24 1.67
C CYS A 109 20.43 12.50 1.95
N GLY A 110 20.27 12.90 3.21
CA GLY A 110 19.51 14.08 3.61
C GLY A 110 17.99 13.93 3.50
N ARG A 111 17.47 12.77 3.10
CA ARG A 111 16.02 12.54 2.98
C ARG A 111 15.36 12.45 4.35
N SER A 112 14.27 13.20 4.54
CA SER A 112 13.52 13.23 5.81
C SER A 112 12.21 12.44 5.77
N PHE A 113 11.80 11.91 6.92
CA PHE A 113 10.64 11.05 7.14
C PHE A 113 9.82 11.54 8.34
N SER A 114 8.49 11.34 8.30
CA SER A 114 7.56 11.66 9.39
C SER A 114 7.58 10.62 10.52
N LEU A 115 8.14 9.43 10.26
CA LEU A 115 8.21 8.29 11.17
C LEU A 115 9.64 7.74 11.25
N SER A 116 10.09 7.38 12.46
CA SER A 116 11.40 6.77 12.70
C SER A 116 11.52 5.38 12.07
N SER A 117 10.45 4.58 12.12
CA SER A 117 10.38 3.26 11.47
C SER A 117 10.60 3.36 9.96
N ASN A 118 10.06 4.40 9.32
CA ASN A 118 10.28 4.65 7.89
C ASN A 118 11.72 5.05 7.59
N LEU A 119 12.36 5.84 8.46
CA LEU A 119 13.79 6.11 8.36
C LEU A 119 14.60 4.81 8.48
N ILE A 120 14.33 3.96 9.48
CA ILE A 120 15.03 2.67 9.67
C ILE A 120 14.88 1.78 8.42
N LYS A 121 13.65 1.60 7.92
CA LYS A 121 13.39 0.85 6.68
C LYS A 121 14.13 1.46 5.48
N HIS A 122 14.20 2.79 5.40
CA HIS A 122 14.95 3.49 4.36
C HIS A 122 16.47 3.27 4.47
N MET A 123 17.04 3.26 5.68
CA MET A 123 18.47 3.03 5.88
C MET A 123 18.94 1.67 5.33
N ARG A 124 18.05 0.68 5.24
CA ARG A 124 18.33 -0.63 4.61
C ARG A 124 18.73 -0.51 3.13
N ILE A 125 18.36 0.58 2.44
CA ILE A 125 18.80 0.87 1.07
C ILE A 125 20.30 1.20 1.04
N HIS A 126 20.79 1.91 2.06
CA HIS A 126 22.18 2.31 2.17
C HIS A 126 23.07 1.16 2.67
N THR A 127 22.60 0.38 3.63
CA THR A 127 23.36 -0.74 4.20
C THR A 127 23.30 -1.99 3.31
N GLY A 128 22.30 -2.09 2.43
CA GLY A 128 22.03 -3.29 1.65
C GLY A 128 21.40 -4.43 2.46
N GLU A 129 21.01 -4.17 3.70
CA GLU A 129 20.43 -5.17 4.61
C GLU A 129 19.10 -5.71 4.08
N LYS A 130 18.97 -7.05 4.08
CA LYS A 130 17.79 -7.76 3.60
C LYS A 130 17.41 -8.87 4.58
N PRO A 131 16.75 -8.54 5.71
CA PRO A 131 16.51 -9.49 6.80
C PRO A 131 15.58 -10.65 6.42
N PHE A 132 14.74 -10.46 5.40
CA PHE A 132 13.65 -11.38 5.09
C PHE A 132 14.02 -12.28 3.92
N THR A 133 14.31 -13.55 4.19
CA THR A 133 14.76 -14.51 3.17
C THR A 133 13.66 -15.49 2.79
N CYS A 134 13.42 -15.66 1.49
CA CYS A 134 12.54 -16.68 0.96
C CYS A 134 13.13 -18.07 1.21
N THR A 135 12.41 -18.91 1.93
CA THR A 135 12.83 -20.28 2.25
C THR A 135 12.81 -21.21 1.03
N GLN A 136 12.07 -20.87 -0.02
CA GLN A 136 11.97 -21.70 -1.23
C GLN A 136 13.09 -21.41 -2.26
N CYS A 137 13.56 -20.17 -2.39
CA CYS A 137 14.58 -19.81 -3.40
C CYS A 137 15.80 -19.07 -2.85
N GLY A 138 15.88 -18.81 -1.54
CA GLY A 138 17.00 -18.12 -0.90
C GLY A 138 17.06 -16.62 -1.20
N LYS A 139 16.12 -16.05 -1.95
CA LYS A 139 16.12 -14.62 -2.27
C LYS A 139 15.73 -13.78 -1.05
N SER A 140 16.53 -12.77 -0.74
CA SER A 140 16.31 -11.89 0.40
C SER A 140 15.71 -10.52 0.02
N PHE A 141 14.92 -9.96 0.94
CA PHE A 141 14.17 -8.71 0.81
C PHE A 141 14.40 -7.81 2.03
N SER A 142 14.33 -6.50 1.82
CA SER A 142 14.49 -5.49 2.89
C SER A 142 13.20 -5.23 3.69
N GLN A 143 12.06 -5.74 3.22
CA GLN A 143 10.74 -5.59 3.85
C GLN A 143 9.97 -6.91 3.77
N LEU A 144 9.20 -7.21 4.83
CA LEU A 144 8.39 -8.42 4.93
C LEU A 144 7.27 -8.47 3.88
N SER A 145 6.60 -7.33 3.64
CA SER A 145 5.57 -7.20 2.60
C SER A 145 6.08 -7.60 1.21
N HIS A 146 7.33 -7.26 0.87
CA HIS A 146 7.96 -7.67 -0.39
C HIS A 146 8.27 -9.17 -0.44
N LEU A 147 8.67 -9.77 0.69
CA LEU A 147 8.80 -11.22 0.78
C LEU A 147 7.45 -11.91 0.59
N ASN A 148 6.40 -11.46 1.28
CA ASN A 148 5.05 -12.03 1.16
C ASN A 148 4.52 -11.96 -0.27
N LEU A 149 4.67 -10.80 -0.93
CA LEU A 149 4.32 -10.66 -2.35
C LEU A 149 5.16 -11.58 -3.24
N HIS A 150 6.45 -11.73 -2.94
CA HIS A 150 7.31 -12.66 -3.68
C HIS A 150 6.86 -14.11 -3.51
N MET A 151 6.42 -14.51 -2.31
CA MET A 151 5.90 -15.86 -2.04
C MET A 151 4.67 -16.19 -2.89
N MET A 152 3.85 -15.21 -3.28
CA MET A 152 2.74 -15.43 -4.22
C MET A 152 3.19 -15.93 -5.60
N ASN A 153 4.42 -15.64 -6.01
CA ASN A 153 4.98 -16.20 -7.25
C ASN A 153 5.31 -17.69 -7.12
N HIS A 154 5.58 -18.16 -5.91
CA HIS A 154 5.81 -19.57 -5.63
C HIS A 154 4.50 -20.35 -5.48
N THR A 155 3.53 -19.79 -4.76
CA THR A 155 2.22 -20.44 -4.55
C THR A 155 1.31 -20.36 -5.77
N GLY A 156 1.55 -19.39 -6.67
CA GLY A 156 0.65 -19.08 -7.78
C GLY A 156 -0.60 -18.32 -7.35
N GLU A 157 -0.68 -17.88 -6.09
CA GLU A 157 -1.83 -17.17 -5.54
C GLU A 157 -2.02 -15.81 -6.24
N LYS A 158 -3.25 -15.58 -6.70
CA LYS A 158 -3.65 -14.37 -7.44
C LYS A 158 -5.03 -13.93 -6.96
N PRO A 159 -5.12 -13.23 -5.82
CA PRO A 159 -6.41 -12.94 -5.17
C PRO A 159 -7.32 -12.00 -5.97
N PHE A 160 -6.76 -11.25 -6.92
CA PHE A 160 -7.47 -10.17 -7.61
C PHE A 160 -7.88 -10.59 -9.02
N THR A 161 -9.14 -10.93 -9.23
CA THR A 161 -9.67 -11.42 -10.52
C THR A 161 -10.43 -10.32 -11.28
N CYS A 162 -10.13 -10.20 -12.57
CA CYS A 162 -10.90 -9.36 -13.50
C CYS A 162 -12.25 -10.00 -13.78
N THR A 163 -13.34 -9.29 -13.47
CA THR A 163 -14.70 -9.77 -13.70
C THR A 163 -15.08 -9.84 -15.18
N GLN A 164 -14.39 -9.10 -16.05
CA GLN A 164 -14.71 -9.07 -17.49
C GLN A 164 -14.01 -10.17 -18.29
N CYS A 165 -12.83 -10.66 -17.89
CA CYS A 165 -12.10 -11.69 -18.63
C CYS A 165 -11.54 -12.85 -17.78
N GLY A 166 -11.79 -12.86 -16.48
CA GLY A 166 -11.35 -13.92 -15.57
C GLY A 166 -9.86 -13.93 -15.27
N LYS A 167 -9.06 -13.00 -15.80
CA LYS A 167 -7.62 -12.93 -15.50
C LYS A 167 -7.39 -12.50 -14.06
N SER A 168 -6.55 -13.27 -13.35
CA SER A 168 -6.19 -12.99 -11.96
C SER A 168 -4.78 -12.39 -11.81
N PHE A 169 -4.60 -11.57 -10.78
CA PHE A 169 -3.37 -10.83 -10.45
C PHE A 169 -3.02 -11.00 -8.97
N SER A 170 -1.72 -10.94 -8.65
CA SER A 170 -1.22 -10.96 -7.27
C SER A 170 -1.32 -9.60 -6.56
N LEU A 171 -1.54 -8.52 -7.31
CA LEU A 171 -1.68 -7.16 -6.79
C LEU A 171 -2.94 -6.49 -7.34
N SER A 172 -3.68 -5.81 -6.47
CA SER A 172 -4.85 -5.00 -6.82
C SER A 172 -4.49 -3.90 -7.84
N SER A 173 -3.35 -3.24 -7.66
CA SER A 173 -2.87 -2.19 -8.57
C SER A 173 -2.62 -2.71 -10.00
N ASN A 174 -2.27 -3.99 -10.16
CA ASN A 174 -2.12 -4.61 -11.48
C ASN A 174 -3.49 -4.94 -12.08
N LEU A 175 -4.46 -5.37 -11.28
CA LEU A 175 -5.84 -5.52 -11.72
C LEU A 175 -6.41 -4.17 -12.20
N ILE A 176 -6.26 -3.09 -11.44
CA ILE A 176 -6.73 -1.75 -11.83
C ILE A 176 -6.12 -1.32 -13.17
N LYS A 177 -4.79 -1.46 -13.34
CA LYS A 177 -4.12 -1.16 -14.62
C LYS A 177 -4.64 -2.04 -15.76
N HIS A 178 -4.94 -3.31 -15.48
CA HIS A 178 -5.50 -4.23 -16.44
C HIS A 178 -6.92 -3.83 -16.87
N MET A 179 -7.77 -3.38 -15.94
CA MET A 179 -9.14 -2.92 -16.24
C MET A 179 -9.18 -1.80 -17.28
N ARG A 180 -8.12 -0.98 -17.39
CA ARG A 180 -7.99 0.06 -18.43
C ARG A 180 -7.98 -0.47 -19.86
N ILE A 181 -7.66 -1.75 -20.05
CA ILE A 181 -7.76 -2.42 -21.36
C ILE A 181 -9.23 -2.56 -21.76
N HIS A 182 -10.11 -2.83 -20.79
CA HIS A 182 -11.53 -2.99 -21.01
C HIS A 182 -12.26 -1.65 -21.15
N THR A 183 -11.93 -0.67 -20.32
CA THR A 183 -12.58 0.64 -20.35
C THR A 183 -12.02 1.57 -21.44
N GLY A 184 -10.84 1.26 -21.99
CA GLY A 184 -10.14 2.14 -22.92
C GLY A 184 -9.54 3.40 -22.29
N GLU A 185 -9.57 3.51 -20.96
CA GLU A 185 -9.09 4.68 -20.22
C GLU A 185 -7.59 4.92 -20.45
N LYS A 186 -7.24 6.17 -20.80
CA LYS A 186 -5.85 6.61 -21.04
C LYS A 186 -5.54 7.90 -20.28
N PRO A 187 -5.32 7.84 -18.95
CA PRO A 187 -5.21 9.03 -18.10
C PRO A 187 -3.98 9.89 -18.38
N PHE A 188 -2.95 9.33 -19.03
CA PHE A 188 -1.65 9.95 -19.16
C PHE A 188 -1.47 10.56 -20.54
N THR A 189 -1.69 11.86 -20.66
CA THR A 189 -1.58 12.59 -21.94
C THR A 189 -0.24 13.30 -22.06
N CYS A 190 0.44 13.10 -23.19
CA CYS A 190 1.63 13.84 -23.57
C CYS A 190 1.25 15.22 -24.11
N THR A 191 2.16 16.19 -24.03
CA THR A 191 2.01 17.52 -24.65
C THR A 191 1.76 17.47 -26.17
N CYS A 192 2.14 16.37 -26.84
CA CYS A 192 1.81 16.15 -28.26
C CYS A 192 0.38 15.62 -28.52
N GLY A 193 -0.45 15.49 -27.48
CA GLY A 193 -1.84 15.03 -27.56
C GLY A 193 -2.03 13.51 -27.49
N LYS A 194 -0.96 12.70 -27.52
CA LYS A 194 -1.07 11.24 -27.38
C LYS A 194 -1.31 10.83 -25.92
N SER A 195 -2.34 10.01 -25.70
CA SER A 195 -2.68 9.48 -24.38
C SER A 195 -2.30 8.01 -24.22
N PHE A 196 -1.94 7.63 -22.99
CA PHE A 196 -1.46 6.30 -22.61
C PHE A 196 -2.22 5.77 -21.39
N SER A 197 -2.42 4.46 -21.31
CA SER A 197 -3.04 3.79 -20.16
C SER A 197 -2.10 3.65 -18.94
N GLN A 198 -0.79 3.84 -19.15
CA GLN A 198 0.23 3.72 -18.11
C GLN A 198 1.27 4.84 -18.21
N LEU A 199 1.68 5.37 -17.04
CA LEU A 199 2.71 6.40 -16.94
C LEU A 199 4.07 5.95 -17.50
N SER A 200 4.43 4.68 -17.33
CA SER A 200 5.67 4.12 -17.88
C SER A 200 5.70 4.19 -19.42
N HIS A 201 4.55 4.03 -20.08
CA HIS A 201 4.42 4.18 -21.53
C HIS A 201 4.54 5.64 -21.95
N LEU A 202 3.93 6.56 -21.20
CA LEU A 202 4.13 8.00 -21.40
C LEU A 202 5.61 8.38 -21.24
N ASN A 203 6.29 7.95 -20.17
CA ASN A 203 7.70 8.26 -19.93
C ASN A 203 8.65 7.69 -21.00
N LYS A 204 8.31 6.53 -21.60
CA LYS A 204 9.04 6.00 -22.76
C LYS A 204 8.76 6.85 -24.00
N HIS A 205 7.51 7.26 -24.18
CA HIS A 205 7.11 8.11 -25.29
C HIS A 205 7.76 9.50 -25.23
N THR A 206 7.84 10.15 -24.06
CA THR A 206 8.40 11.50 -23.96
C THR A 206 9.87 11.60 -24.36
N ARG A 207 10.62 10.51 -24.28
CA ARG A 207 12.01 10.42 -24.76
C ARG A 207 12.15 10.69 -26.26
N ILE A 208 11.08 10.52 -27.04
CA ILE A 208 11.11 10.86 -28.47
C ILE A 208 11.14 12.38 -28.69
N HIS A 209 10.57 13.16 -27.75
CA HIS A 209 10.55 14.62 -27.84
C HIS A 209 11.88 15.23 -27.43
N THR A 210 12.60 14.59 -26.50
CA THR A 210 13.84 15.15 -25.95
C THR A 210 15.07 14.88 -26.81
N ARG A 211 15.00 14.09 -27.90
CA ARG A 211 16.15 13.66 -28.76
C ARG A 211 17.37 13.10 -28.03
N GLU A 212 17.32 12.96 -26.71
CA GLU A 212 18.35 12.34 -25.90
C GLU A 212 18.29 10.84 -26.17
N LYS A 213 19.26 10.32 -26.92
CA LYS A 213 19.60 8.90 -26.89
C LYS A 213 20.40 8.68 -25.60
N PRO A 214 19.82 8.11 -24.53
CA PRO A 214 20.51 7.94 -23.26
C PRO A 214 21.55 6.83 -23.31
N PHE A 215 21.63 6.11 -24.44
CA PHE A 215 22.51 4.97 -24.63
C PHE A 215 23.44 5.27 -25.82
N THR A 216 24.71 5.49 -25.51
CA THR A 216 25.80 5.33 -26.48
C THR A 216 26.19 3.85 -26.51
N CYS A 217 26.45 3.31 -27.70
CA CYS A 217 27.09 2.00 -27.80
C CYS A 217 28.57 2.20 -27.46
N THR A 218 29.06 1.50 -26.44
CA THR A 218 30.50 1.38 -26.16
C THR A 218 31.11 0.31 -27.04
#